data_AF-A0A146LD74-F1
#
_entry.id   AF-A0A146LD74-F1
#
_cell.length_a   1.000
_cell.length_b   1.000
_cell.length_c   1.000
_cell.angle_alpha   90.00
_cell.angle_beta   90.00
_cell.angle_gamma   90.00
#
_symmetry.space_group_name_H-M   'P 1'
#
loop_
_entity.id
_entity.type
_entity.pdbx_description
1 polymer ?
#
loop_
_entity_poly.entity_id
_entity_poly.type
_entity_poly.pdbx_seq_one_letter_code
_entity_poly.pdbx_strand_id
1 'polypeptide(L)'
;TFVGFFGYLKYGPGVEGSLTLSLPPGDILAQSSKLMLAFAIYITHGLAAFVAFDITWREWVQPRVVKNHLLYEYLVRTGLILIIVTFAAIIPYLELFISLIGALCLATMGLAFPALIQLFTYWHDVHGTQFIIWSFKNYLIVVVALIGFVIGVTTSVEEIIVKIFST
;
A
#
# COMPACT_ATOMS: atom_id res chain seq x y z
N THR A 1 1.93 9.63 -13.31
CA THR A 1 3.09 10.08 -14.12
C THR A 1 2.99 11.54 -14.54
N PHE A 2 1.90 12.03 -15.17
CA PHE A 2 1.80 13.45 -15.58
C PHE A 2 1.98 14.47 -14.45
N VAL A 3 1.27 14.30 -13.32
CA VAL A 3 1.36 15.21 -12.17
C VAL A 3 2.77 15.23 -11.56
N GLY A 4 3.43 14.07 -11.49
CA GLY A 4 4.81 13.98 -11.00
C GLY A 4 5.82 14.66 -11.94
N PHE A 5 5.65 14.50 -13.26
CA PHE A 5 6.52 15.12 -14.26
C PHE A 5 6.43 16.66 -14.24
N PHE A 6 5.22 17.21 -14.32
CA PHE A 6 5.02 18.66 -14.27
C PHE A 6 5.35 19.24 -12.89
N GLY A 7 5.10 18.50 -11.82
CA GLY A 7 5.53 18.87 -10.47
C GLY A 7 7.04 19.00 -10.35
N TYR A 8 7.80 18.00 -10.82
CA TYR A 8 9.26 18.04 -10.82
C TYR A 8 9.82 19.19 -11.66
N LEU A 9 9.26 19.44 -12.84
CA LEU A 9 9.67 20.58 -13.68
C LEU A 9 9.45 21.95 -13.00
N LYS A 10 8.41 22.08 -12.17
CA LYS A 10 8.08 23.34 -11.50
C LYS A 10 8.94 23.60 -10.25
N TYR A 11 9.22 22.56 -9.45
CA TYR A 11 9.89 22.68 -8.15
C TYR A 11 11.39 22.28 -8.19
N GLY A 12 11.85 21.67 -9.28
CA GLY A 12 13.27 21.40 -9.52
C GLY A 12 13.83 20.21 -8.71
N PRO A 13 15.17 20.09 -8.64
CA PRO A 13 15.85 18.94 -8.03
C PRO A 13 15.84 18.91 -6.49
N GLY A 14 15.36 19.97 -5.82
CA GLY A 14 15.29 20.06 -4.35
C GLY A 14 14.00 19.52 -3.74
N VAL A 15 13.19 18.78 -4.51
CA VAL A 15 11.90 18.23 -4.07
C VAL A 15 12.15 16.98 -3.21
N GLU A 16 11.59 16.97 -2.01
CA GLU A 16 11.51 15.81 -1.11
C GLU A 16 10.64 14.72 -1.77
N GLY A 17 10.72 13.46 -1.31
CA GLY A 17 10.10 12.35 -2.05
C GLY A 17 8.56 12.40 -2.12
N SER A 18 7.92 13.34 -1.42
CA SER A 18 6.54 13.76 -1.60
C SER A 18 6.47 15.21 -2.02
N LEU A 19 5.84 15.45 -3.18
CA LEU A 19 5.57 16.79 -3.71
C LEU A 19 4.89 17.70 -2.66
N THR A 20 4.00 17.14 -1.85
CA THR A 20 3.19 17.90 -0.89
C THR A 20 4.00 18.44 0.28
N LEU A 21 5.15 17.81 0.58
CA LEU A 21 6.05 18.25 1.64
C LEU A 21 6.84 19.49 1.19
N SER A 22 7.31 19.49 -0.06
CA SER A 22 8.13 20.56 -0.63
C SER A 22 7.36 21.77 -1.18
N LEU A 23 6.04 21.80 -1.04
CA LEU A 23 5.23 22.93 -1.51
C LEU A 23 5.50 24.21 -0.66
N PRO A 24 5.78 25.36 -1.30
CA PRO A 24 6.16 26.60 -0.60
C PRO A 24 5.01 27.14 0.25
N PRO A 25 5.27 27.58 1.50
CA PRO A 25 4.24 28.02 2.43
C PRO A 25 3.60 29.38 2.09
N GLY A 26 4.16 30.12 1.14
CA GLY A 26 3.70 31.46 0.76
C GLY A 26 2.71 31.51 -0.41
N ASP A 27 2.51 30.40 -1.13
CA ASP A 27 1.66 30.39 -2.32
C ASP A 27 0.25 29.87 -2.00
N ILE A 28 -0.77 30.68 -2.30
CA ILE A 28 -2.18 30.41 -1.96
C ILE A 28 -2.67 29.16 -2.70
N LEU A 29 -2.21 28.92 -3.93
CA LEU A 29 -2.57 27.74 -4.71
C LEU A 29 -1.94 26.46 -4.16
N ALA A 30 -0.69 26.55 -3.68
CA ALA A 30 -0.02 25.45 -3.03
C ALA A 30 -0.76 25.06 -1.74
N GLN A 31 -1.10 26.06 -0.91
CA GLN A 31 -1.77 25.81 0.35
C GLN A 31 -3.20 25.26 0.18
N SER A 32 -3.95 25.73 -0.82
CA SER A 32 -5.27 25.20 -1.11
C SER A 32 -5.21 23.73 -1.53
N SER A 33 -4.22 23.34 -2.34
CA SER A 33 -4.01 21.94 -2.75
C SER A 33 -3.64 21.03 -1.57
N LYS A 34 -2.81 21.50 -0.62
CA LYS A 34 -2.51 20.77 0.63
C LYS A 34 -3.77 20.54 1.45
N LEU A 35 -4.63 21.56 1.58
CA LEU A 35 -5.89 21.45 2.31
C LEU A 35 -6.85 20.45 1.65
N MET A 36 -6.99 20.52 0.32
CA MET A 36 -7.82 19.57 -0.44
C MET A 36 -7.30 18.13 -0.29
N LEU A 37 -5.98 17.93 -0.31
CA LEU A 37 -5.38 16.62 -0.09
C LEU A 37 -5.65 16.12 1.34
N ALA A 38 -5.46 16.96 2.36
CA ALA A 38 -5.73 16.59 3.74
C ALA A 38 -7.20 16.18 3.93
N PHE A 39 -8.13 16.93 3.32
CA PHE A 39 -9.55 16.61 3.34
C PHE A 39 -9.87 15.30 2.60
N ALA A 40 -9.25 15.05 1.45
CA ALA A 40 -9.39 13.80 0.72
C ALA A 40 -8.89 12.60 1.54
N ILE A 41 -7.71 12.72 2.15
CA ILE A 41 -7.14 11.68 3.03
C ILE A 41 -8.07 11.41 4.22
N TYR A 42 -8.64 12.45 4.83
CA TYR A 42 -9.58 12.29 5.95
C TYR A 42 -10.80 11.45 5.55
N ILE A 43 -11.39 11.72 4.38
CA ILE A 43 -12.52 10.94 3.87
C ILE A 43 -12.11 9.51 3.54
N THR A 44 -11.00 9.32 2.81
CA THR A 44 -10.52 7.99 2.40
C THR A 44 -10.13 7.13 3.60
N HIS A 45 -9.58 7.73 4.66
CA HIS A 45 -9.24 7.03 5.88
C HIS A 45 -10.48 6.40 6.54
N GLY A 46 -11.62 7.10 6.56
CA GLY A 46 -12.88 6.54 7.07
C GLY A 46 -13.31 5.27 6.32
N LEU A 47 -13.18 5.28 4.99
CA LEU A 47 -13.51 4.11 4.16
C LEU A 47 -12.53 2.95 4.38
N ALA A 48 -11.23 3.22 4.44
CA ALA A 48 -10.21 2.20 4.68
C ALA A 48 -10.36 1.56 6.06
N ALA A 49 -10.62 2.36 7.10
CA ALA A 49 -10.87 1.87 8.45
C ALA A 49 -12.16 1.04 8.56
N PHE A 50 -13.19 1.36 7.79
CA PHE A 50 -14.41 0.56 7.72
C PHE A 50 -14.14 -0.85 7.17
N VAL A 51 -13.39 -0.97 6.08
CA VAL A 51 -13.05 -2.27 5.50
C VAL A 51 -12.21 -3.11 6.48
N ALA A 52 -11.21 -2.49 7.12
CA ALA A 52 -10.39 -3.16 8.13
C ALA A 52 -11.24 -3.65 9.32
N PHE A 53 -12.18 -2.81 9.78
CA PHE A 53 -13.09 -3.17 10.86
C PHE A 53 -14.06 -4.29 10.45
N ASP A 54 -14.69 -4.22 9.28
CA ASP A 54 -15.65 -5.25 8.83
C ASP A 54 -14.98 -6.62 8.72
N ILE A 55 -13.79 -6.71 8.12
CA ILE A 55 -13.03 -7.97 8.04
C ILE A 55 -12.67 -8.48 9.43
N THR A 56 -12.08 -7.63 10.27
CA THR A 56 -11.61 -8.04 11.62
C THR A 56 -12.78 -8.44 12.52
N TRP A 57 -13.86 -7.67 12.51
CA TRP A 57 -15.02 -7.93 13.34
C TRP A 57 -15.79 -9.13 12.82
N ARG A 58 -16.24 -9.12 11.56
CA ARG A 58 -17.22 -10.07 11.03
C ARG A 58 -16.64 -11.44 10.75
N GLU A 59 -15.40 -11.51 10.24
CA GLU A 59 -14.76 -12.80 9.93
C GLU A 59 -14.01 -13.40 11.13
N TRP A 60 -13.33 -12.57 11.94
CA TRP A 60 -12.42 -13.09 12.96
C TRP A 60 -12.99 -13.08 14.37
N VAL A 61 -13.68 -12.02 14.78
CA VAL A 61 -14.03 -11.80 16.20
C VAL A 61 -15.47 -12.19 16.49
N GLN A 62 -16.43 -11.78 15.66
CA GLN A 62 -17.86 -12.03 15.83
C GLN A 62 -18.18 -13.53 16.02
N PRO A 63 -17.61 -14.48 15.25
CA PRO A 63 -17.90 -15.90 15.43
C PRO A 63 -17.36 -16.47 16.76
N ARG A 64 -16.40 -15.79 17.39
CA ARG A 64 -15.69 -16.25 18.59
C ARG A 64 -16.22 -15.62 19.89
N VAL A 65 -17.03 -14.57 19.79
CA VAL A 65 -17.58 -13.85 20.95
C VAL A 65 -18.98 -14.36 21.27
N VAL A 66 -19.14 -14.95 22.46
CA VAL A 66 -20.42 -15.54 22.92
C VAL A 66 -21.19 -14.61 23.88
N LYS A 67 -20.50 -13.67 24.54
CA LYS A 67 -21.09 -12.68 25.47
C LYS A 67 -20.38 -11.32 25.33
N ASN A 68 -21.11 -10.24 25.62
CA ASN A 68 -20.63 -8.84 25.61
C ASN A 68 -20.14 -8.33 24.24
N HIS A 69 -20.91 -8.57 23.17
CA HIS A 69 -20.59 -8.11 21.82
C HIS A 69 -20.19 -6.63 21.74
N LEU A 70 -20.94 -5.74 22.41
CA LEU A 70 -20.66 -4.30 22.41
C LEU A 70 -19.25 -3.97 22.95
N LEU A 71 -18.81 -4.62 24.03
CA LEU A 71 -17.49 -4.35 24.59
C LEU A 71 -16.36 -4.79 23.64
N TYR A 72 -16.48 -5.98 23.06
CA TYR A 72 -15.50 -6.47 22.09
C TYR A 72 -15.50 -5.64 20.81
N GLU A 73 -16.65 -5.14 20.38
CA GLU A 73 -16.77 -4.25 19.22
C GLU A 73 -15.99 -2.95 19.43
N TYR A 74 -16.19 -2.29 20.57
CA TYR A 74 -15.43 -1.11 20.95
C TYR A 74 -13.93 -1.40 21.09
N LEU A 75 -13.55 -2.54 21.68
CA LEU A 75 -12.14 -2.93 21.81
C LEU A 75 -11.46 -3.11 20.46
N VAL A 76 -12.10 -3.79 19.50
CA VAL A 76 -11.56 -3.98 18.15
C VAL A 76 -11.41 -2.64 17.44
N ARG A 77 -12.44 -1.78 17.52
CA ARG A 77 -12.42 -0.46 16.87
C ARG A 77 -11.32 0.44 17.44
N THR A 78 -11.19 0.50 18.76
CA THR A 78 -10.13 1.26 19.42
C THR A 78 -8.75 0.65 19.15
N GLY A 79 -8.63 -0.68 19.15
CA GLY A 79 -7.39 -1.39 18.84
C GLY A 79 -6.86 -1.09 17.44
N LEU A 80 -7.74 -1.11 16.42
CA LEU A 80 -7.37 -0.78 15.04
C LEU A 80 -6.82 0.65 14.91
N ILE A 81 -7.47 1.62 15.57
CA ILE A 81 -7.02 3.02 15.56
C ILE A 81 -5.69 3.17 16.30
N LEU A 82 -5.53 2.51 17.45
CA LEU A 82 -4.28 2.54 18.22
C LEU A 82 -3.10 1.99 17.41
N ILE A 83 -3.29 0.92 16.64
CA ILE A 83 -2.27 0.38 15.75
C ILE A 83 -1.85 1.43 14.72
N ILE A 84 -2.81 2.09 14.06
CA ILE A 84 -2.54 3.13 13.06
C ILE A 84 -1.76 4.30 13.68
N VAL A 85 -2.19 4.79 14.85
CA VAL A 85 -1.50 5.87 15.58
C VAL A 85 -0.08 5.47 15.97
N THR A 86 0.11 4.21 16.38
CA THR A 86 1.44 3.68 16.73
C THR A 86 2.35 3.64 15.50
N PHE A 87 1.85 3.18 14.34
CA PHE A 87 2.62 3.23 13.09
C PHE A 87 2.95 4.67 12.68
N ALA A 88 2.01 5.61 12.83
CA ALA A 88 2.25 7.02 12.55
C ALA A 88 3.34 7.62 13.45
N ALA A 89 3.48 7.16 14.69
CA ALA A 89 4.52 7.61 15.61
C ALA A 89 5.89 6.97 15.35
N ILE A 90 5.92 5.73 14.86
CA ILE A 90 7.16 4.97 14.64
C ILE A 90 7.83 5.30 13.30
N ILE A 91 7.08 5.70 12.28
CA ILE A 91 7.60 5.86 10.92
C ILE A 91 8.05 7.32 10.68
N PRO A 92 9.37 7.62 10.72
CA PRO A 92 9.88 8.96 10.44
C PRO A 92 9.83 9.34 8.96
N TYR A 93 9.90 8.36 8.04
CA TYR A 93 9.97 8.58 6.59
C TYR A 93 8.83 7.86 5.86
N LEU A 94 7.72 8.58 5.63
CA LEU A 94 6.51 8.02 5.01
C LEU A 94 6.70 7.57 3.57
N GLU A 95 7.49 8.29 2.78
CA GLU A 95 7.74 8.01 1.36
C GLU A 95 8.31 6.62 1.14
N LEU A 96 9.28 6.26 1.97
CA LEU A 96 10.01 5.01 1.87
C LEU A 96 9.16 3.83 2.32
N PHE A 97 8.31 4.07 3.32
CA PHE A 97 7.30 3.11 3.75
C PHE A 97 6.22 2.87 2.70
N ILE A 98 5.77 3.92 2.00
CA ILE A 98 4.82 3.82 0.89
C ILE A 98 5.44 2.98 -0.24
N SER A 99 6.72 3.19 -0.55
CA SER A 99 7.45 2.38 -1.53
C SER A 99 7.52 0.90 -1.12
N LEU A 100 7.88 0.63 0.15
CA LEU A 100 7.99 -0.73 0.68
C LEU A 100 6.65 -1.47 0.64
N ILE A 101 5.57 -0.86 1.16
CA ILE A 101 4.23 -1.45 1.12
C ILE A 101 3.77 -1.62 -0.32
N GLY A 102 4.05 -0.65 -1.19
CA GLY A 102 3.72 -0.73 -2.60
C GLY A 102 4.38 -1.93 -3.27
N ALA A 103 5.69 -2.09 -3.08
CA ALA A 103 6.44 -3.25 -3.60
C ALA A 103 5.89 -4.58 -3.05
N LEU A 104 5.60 -4.64 -1.75
CA LEU A 104 5.06 -5.82 -1.08
C LEU A 104 3.66 -6.18 -1.62
N CYS A 105 2.71 -5.24 -1.55
CA CYS A 105 1.30 -5.46 -1.86
C CYS A 105 1.04 -5.58 -3.36
N LEU A 106 1.70 -4.78 -4.21
CA LEU A 106 1.50 -4.87 -5.66
C LEU A 106 2.11 -6.16 -6.22
N ALA A 107 3.28 -6.58 -5.74
CA ALA A 107 3.86 -7.85 -6.16
C ALA A 107 3.01 -9.05 -5.71
N THR A 108 2.57 -9.07 -4.46
CA THR A 108 1.80 -10.20 -3.91
C THR A 108 0.34 -10.20 -4.36
N MET A 109 -0.41 -9.12 -4.12
CA MET A 109 -1.83 -9.04 -4.45
C MET A 109 -2.13 -8.60 -5.88
N GLY A 110 -1.32 -7.71 -6.43
CA GLY A 110 -1.54 -7.19 -7.78
C GLY A 110 -1.13 -8.16 -8.89
N LEU A 111 -0.01 -8.88 -8.71
CA LEU A 111 0.59 -9.70 -9.76
C LEU A 111 0.63 -11.20 -9.42
N ALA A 112 1.11 -11.58 -8.25
CA ALA A 112 1.31 -12.99 -7.92
C ALA A 112 -0.01 -13.74 -7.71
N PHE A 113 -0.94 -13.23 -6.89
CA PHE A 113 -2.23 -13.90 -6.65
C PHE A 113 -3.05 -14.16 -7.92
N PRO A 114 -3.30 -13.18 -8.82
CA PRO A 114 -4.07 -13.48 -10.03
C PRO A 114 -3.38 -14.49 -10.94
N ALA A 115 -2.05 -14.45 -11.07
CA ALA A 115 -1.30 -15.41 -11.86
C ALA A 115 -1.33 -16.82 -11.24
N LEU A 116 -1.23 -16.93 -9.91
CA LEU A 116 -1.34 -18.21 -9.20
C LEU A 116 -2.75 -18.80 -9.29
N ILE A 117 -3.79 -17.98 -9.10
CA ILE A 117 -5.19 -18.43 -9.23
C ILE A 117 -5.46 -18.91 -10.66
N GLN A 118 -4.93 -18.21 -11.67
CA GLN A 118 -5.04 -18.67 -13.06
C GLN A 118 -4.35 -20.02 -13.24
N LEU A 119 -3.10 -20.16 -12.76
CA LEU A 119 -2.32 -21.38 -12.87
C LEU A 119 -3.05 -22.60 -12.27
N PHE A 120 -3.67 -22.45 -11.10
CA PHE A 120 -4.35 -23.55 -10.41
C PHE A 120 -5.77 -23.83 -10.93
N THR A 121 -6.50 -22.81 -11.36
CA THR A 121 -7.92 -22.97 -11.76
C THR A 121 -8.07 -23.49 -13.19
N TYR A 122 -7.33 -22.93 -14.15
CA TYR A 122 -7.55 -23.19 -15.58
C TYR A 122 -6.67 -24.32 -16.15
N TRP A 123 -6.04 -25.12 -15.29
CA TRP A 123 -5.15 -26.20 -15.71
C TRP A 123 -5.83 -27.20 -16.65
N HIS A 124 -7.14 -27.43 -16.47
CA HIS A 124 -7.90 -28.43 -17.21
C HIS A 124 -8.62 -27.89 -18.46
N ASP A 125 -8.69 -26.56 -18.64
CA ASP A 125 -9.48 -25.95 -19.72
C ASP A 125 -8.66 -25.65 -20.99
N VAL A 126 -7.33 -25.59 -20.88
CA VAL A 126 -6.43 -25.23 -21.99
C VAL A 126 -5.70 -26.45 -22.53
N HIS A 127 -5.75 -26.69 -23.85
CA HIS A 127 -5.14 -27.84 -24.49
C HIS A 127 -4.20 -27.42 -25.64
N GLY A 128 -3.16 -28.23 -25.89
CA GLY A 128 -2.23 -28.03 -27.01
C GLY A 128 -1.29 -26.82 -26.87
N THR A 129 -0.96 -26.16 -27.97
CA THR A 129 0.01 -25.03 -28.03
C THR A 129 -0.42 -23.82 -27.21
N GLN A 130 -1.74 -23.63 -27.02
CA GLN A 130 -2.30 -22.56 -26.19
C GLN A 130 -1.99 -22.77 -24.70
N PHE A 131 -1.92 -24.02 -24.24
CA PHE A 131 -1.54 -24.35 -22.86
C PHE A 131 -0.10 -23.94 -22.54
N ILE A 132 0.82 -24.14 -23.49
CA ILE A 132 2.23 -23.79 -23.32
C ILE A 132 2.41 -22.27 -23.24
N ILE A 133 1.77 -21.52 -24.15
CA ILE A 133 1.83 -20.05 -24.17
C ILE A 133 1.19 -19.47 -22.91
N TRP A 134 0.05 -20.02 -22.49
CA TRP A 134 -0.66 -19.60 -21.28
C TRP A 134 0.15 -19.88 -20.01
N SER A 135 0.71 -21.09 -19.87
CA SER A 135 1.53 -21.48 -18.71
C SER A 135 2.79 -20.63 -18.62
N PHE A 136 3.48 -20.41 -19.76
CA PHE A 136 4.67 -19.57 -19.81
C PHE A 136 4.37 -18.13 -19.41
N LYS A 137 3.25 -17.55 -19.89
CA LYS A 137 2.84 -16.18 -19.54
C LYS A 137 2.60 -16.04 -18.03
N ASN A 138 1.86 -16.96 -17.43
CA ASN A 138 1.57 -16.92 -16.00
C ASN A 138 2.83 -17.12 -15.15
N TYR A 139 3.71 -18.05 -15.55
CA TYR A 139 4.98 -18.25 -14.89
C TYR A 139 5.88 -17.01 -14.99
N LEU A 140 5.93 -16.38 -16.17
CA LEU A 140 6.68 -15.13 -16.37
C LEU A 140 6.15 -14.00 -15.47
N ILE A 141 4.83 -13.86 -15.33
CA ILE A 141 4.23 -12.86 -14.44
C ILE A 141 4.63 -13.12 -12.98
N VAL A 142 4.61 -14.38 -12.51
CA VAL A 142 5.03 -14.74 -11.15
C VAL A 142 6.52 -14.43 -10.94
N VAL A 143 7.38 -14.74 -11.91
CA VAL A 143 8.82 -14.44 -11.83
C VAL A 143 9.06 -12.93 -11.78
N VAL A 144 8.39 -12.16 -12.63
CA VAL A 144 8.48 -10.69 -12.62
C VAL A 144 7.99 -10.13 -11.29
N ALA A 145 6.91 -10.68 -10.73
CA ALA A 145 6.41 -10.28 -9.41
C ALA A 145 7.44 -10.55 -8.30
N LEU A 146 8.10 -11.72 -8.30
CA LEU A 146 9.16 -12.05 -7.35
C LEU A 146 10.38 -11.16 -7.49
N ILE A 147 10.82 -10.87 -8.71
CA ILE A 147 11.96 -9.97 -8.95
C ILE A 147 11.61 -8.56 -8.45
N GLY A 148 10.42 -8.04 -8.81
CA GLY A 148 9.96 -6.73 -8.35
C GLY A 148 9.84 -6.65 -6.83
N PHE A 149 9.37 -7.73 -6.20
CA PHE A 149 9.32 -7.86 -4.75
C PHE A 149 10.71 -7.78 -4.11
N VAL A 150 11.66 -8.61 -4.56
CA VAL A 150 13.01 -8.64 -3.99
C VAL A 150 13.68 -7.29 -4.14
N ILE A 151 13.69 -6.74 -5.36
CA ILE A 151 14.30 -5.43 -5.62
C ILE A 151 13.65 -4.35 -4.76
N GLY A 152 12.32 -4.28 -4.74
CA GLY A 152 11.60 -3.23 -4.02
C GLY A 152 11.77 -3.30 -2.50
N VAL A 153 11.87 -4.51 -1.93
CA VAL A 153 12.13 -4.68 -0.49
C VAL A 153 13.58 -4.34 -0.17
N THR A 154 14.56 -4.81 -0.95
CA THR A 154 15.97 -4.53 -0.66
C THR A 154 16.27 -3.04 -0.76
N THR A 155 15.83 -2.36 -1.83
CA THR A 155 16.08 -0.92 -1.99
C THR A 155 15.43 -0.10 -0.89
N SER A 156 14.16 -0.40 -0.56
CA SER A 156 13.46 0.35 0.48
C SER A 156 14.09 0.13 1.86
N VAL A 157 14.49 -1.09 2.20
CA VAL A 157 15.12 -1.39 3.50
C VAL A 157 16.52 -0.78 3.61
N GLU A 158 17.33 -0.86 2.56
CA GLU A 158 18.65 -0.22 2.53
C GLU A 158 18.56 1.29 2.74
N GLU A 159 17.64 1.96 2.03
CA GLU A 159 17.41 3.38 2.22
C GLU A 159 16.91 3.72 3.63
N ILE A 160 16.08 2.86 4.26
CA ILE A 160 15.57 3.08 5.63
C ILE A 160 16.76 3.06 6.59
N ILE A 161 17.63 2.05 6.45
CA ILE A 161 18.80 1.87 7.31
C ILE A 161 19.74 3.08 7.16
N VAL A 162 20.09 3.45 5.92
CA VAL A 162 20.99 4.58 5.67
C VAL A 162 20.43 5.88 6.27
N LYS A 163 19.13 6.15 6.10
CA LYS A 163 18.52 7.39 6.58
C LYS A 163 18.39 7.45 8.10
N ILE A 164 18.15 6.31 8.75
CA ILE A 164 18.16 6.20 10.21
C ILE A 164 19.57 6.40 10.77
N PHE A 165 20.61 5.83 10.16
CA PHE A 165 21.99 5.97 10.64
C PHE A 165 22.66 7.32 10.31
N SER A 166 22.10 8.06 9.34
CA SER A 166 22.58 9.40 8.97
C SER A 166 21.98 10.53 9.83
N THR A 167 21.05 10.23 10.75
CA THR A 167 20.41 11.18 11.66
C THR A 167 21.01 11.05 13.06
#